data_AF-A0A7D9K8W9-F1
#
_entry.id   AF-A0A7D9K8W9-F1
#
_cell.length_a   1.000
_cell.length_b   1.000
_cell.length_c   1.000
_cell.angle_alpha   90.00
_cell.angle_beta   90.00
_cell.angle_gamma   90.00
#
_symmetry.space_group_name_H-M   'P 1'
#
loop_
_entity.id
_entity.type
_entity.pdbx_description
1 polymer ?
#
loop_
_entity_poly.entity_id
_entity_poly.type
_entity_poly.pdbx_seq_one_letter_code
_entity_poly.pdbx_strand_id
1 'polypeptide(L)'
;MRARGKESKPCKNIVGYDANALYLWAIMQDMPTGQYTRRLEEDGFKKRWSGKMAIEWLEWQAYSHDISIRHEYNNTEKRIGTRRLPVDGFHAESQTVFQFHGCYWHGHNCHLNEGKEVNEKRDKPMKEILEETKRNSAYITKQEFNLVECWECEWRDMKKRNSALQRFIATHLRRPLDKVKTMTKQSIINAVKNDKLFGCVECDIHVPESLREYFKEMCPIFKNTEICREDIGEFMKSYAEENNIMPRPRRSLIGSMIGKKIMLATPLLKWYLEHGLEVTHVYQIVEYTPKPYFKPFGDAVSDACRAGDADPSKAIIADTMKLVGNSSYGKTITNKKRHRKVDYCNDDEVSELINSPFYRQMNVIDDDTYEVESTKKKI
;
A
#
# COMPACT_ATOMS: atom_id res chain seq x y z
N MET A 1 21.11 40.67 35.38
CA MET A 1 22.26 39.86 34.91
C MET A 1 22.17 39.73 33.40
N ARG A 2 23.14 40.28 32.66
CA ARG A 2 23.23 40.16 31.19
C ARG A 2 23.64 38.73 30.83
N ALA A 3 22.74 37.96 30.24
CA ALA A 3 23.07 36.66 29.67
C ALA A 3 24.05 36.86 28.50
N ARG A 4 25.18 36.15 28.54
CA ARG A 4 26.21 36.12 27.51
C ARG A 4 25.63 35.51 26.23
N GLY A 5 25.26 36.32 25.25
CA GLY A 5 25.02 35.89 23.87
C GLY A 5 26.10 36.49 22.99
N LYS A 6 26.86 35.66 22.26
CA LYS A 6 27.75 36.12 21.19
C LYS A 6 26.98 37.08 20.28
N GLU A 7 27.61 38.16 19.81
CA GLU A 7 27.04 39.07 18.81
C GLU A 7 26.39 38.25 17.67
N SER A 8 25.14 38.58 17.34
CA SER A 8 24.41 37.91 16.27
C SER A 8 25.20 38.05 14.98
N LYS A 9 25.61 36.92 14.40
CA LYS A 9 26.32 36.94 13.12
C LYS A 9 25.35 37.43 12.04
N PRO A 10 25.71 38.44 11.23
CA PRO A 10 24.86 38.89 10.13
C PRO A 10 24.64 37.74 9.14
N CYS A 11 23.38 37.52 8.76
CA CYS A 11 23.02 36.58 7.69
C CYS A 11 23.66 37.07 6.39
N LYS A 12 24.63 36.30 5.87
CA LYS A 12 25.39 36.73 4.68
C LYS A 12 24.61 36.49 3.38
N ASN A 13 23.92 35.36 3.28
CA ASN A 13 23.15 34.93 2.12
C ASN A 13 21.96 34.08 2.57
N ILE A 14 20.84 34.21 1.86
CA ILE A 14 19.69 33.30 1.95
C ILE A 14 19.64 32.51 0.66
N VAL A 15 19.67 31.18 0.75
CA VAL A 15 19.53 30.29 -0.40
C VAL A 15 18.19 29.58 -0.29
N GLY A 16 17.33 29.75 -1.29
CA GLY A 16 16.07 29.04 -1.42
C GLY A 16 16.24 27.84 -2.36
N TYR A 17 15.84 26.66 -1.91
CA TYR A 17 15.74 25.47 -2.75
C TYR A 17 14.27 25.20 -3.06
N ASP A 18 13.91 25.13 -4.34
CA ASP A 18 12.60 24.65 -4.75
C ASP A 18 12.62 23.12 -4.88
N ALA A 19 11.88 22.44 -4.01
CA ALA A 19 11.76 20.99 -3.96
C ALA A 19 10.46 20.46 -4.60
N ASN A 20 9.75 21.28 -5.39
CA ASN A 20 8.44 20.93 -5.97
C ASN A 20 8.45 19.63 -6.80
N ALA A 21 9.57 19.29 -7.45
CA ALA A 21 9.69 18.09 -8.26
C ALA A 21 9.90 16.79 -7.45
N LEU A 22 10.12 16.88 -6.13
CA LEU A 22 10.41 15.69 -5.30
C LEU A 22 9.22 14.73 -5.22
N TYR A 23 7.98 15.23 -5.20
CA TYR A 23 6.80 14.36 -5.18
C TYR A 23 6.68 13.53 -6.45
N LEU A 24 6.93 14.15 -7.60
CA LEU A 24 6.92 13.49 -8.90
C LEU A 24 8.07 12.48 -8.99
N TRP A 25 9.28 12.87 -8.59
CA TRP A 25 10.41 11.94 -8.55
C TRP A 25 10.13 10.74 -7.64
N ALA A 26 9.54 10.97 -6.47
CA ALA A 26 9.20 9.93 -5.51
C ALA A 26 8.15 8.95 -6.08
N ILE A 27 7.13 9.44 -6.79
CA ILE A 27 6.12 8.56 -7.38
C ILE A 27 6.70 7.70 -8.53
N MET A 28 7.74 8.18 -9.21
CA MET A 28 8.42 7.45 -10.29
C MET A 28 9.35 6.32 -9.82
N GLN A 29 9.68 6.26 -8.53
CA GLN A 29 10.52 5.20 -7.99
C GLN A 29 9.78 3.85 -7.99
N ASP A 30 10.49 2.78 -7.62
CA ASP A 30 9.87 1.49 -7.39
C ASP A 30 8.73 1.61 -6.36
N MET A 31 7.59 1.01 -6.70
CA MET A 31 6.40 1.00 -5.87
C MET A 31 6.06 -0.42 -5.39
N PRO A 32 5.41 -0.56 -4.22
CA PRO A 32 4.96 -1.85 -3.72
C PRO A 32 3.84 -2.39 -4.60
N THR A 33 4.12 -3.46 -5.34
CA THR A 33 3.17 -3.99 -6.33
C THR A 33 2.85 -5.46 -6.13
N GLY A 34 1.66 -5.83 -6.60
CA GLY A 34 1.16 -7.19 -6.59
C GLY A 34 0.97 -7.74 -5.18
N GLN A 35 1.27 -9.03 -5.04
CA GLN A 35 1.11 -9.77 -3.80
C GLN A 35 2.24 -9.45 -2.81
N TYR A 36 1.92 -9.51 -1.52
CA TYR A 36 2.88 -9.26 -0.46
C TYR A 36 3.20 -10.51 0.35
N THR A 37 4.38 -10.51 0.96
CA THR A 37 4.77 -11.48 1.98
C THR A 37 4.92 -10.73 3.29
N ARG A 38 4.10 -11.08 4.29
CA ARG A 38 4.23 -10.56 5.65
C ARG A 38 4.96 -11.56 6.53
N ARG A 39 5.81 -11.08 7.43
CA ARG A 39 6.51 -11.89 8.44
C ARG A 39 6.48 -11.16 9.76
N LEU A 40 6.24 -11.89 10.84
CA LEU A 40 6.03 -11.33 12.18
C LEU A 40 7.02 -11.93 13.15
N GLU A 41 7.48 -11.15 14.12
CA GLU A 41 8.41 -11.66 15.12
C GLU A 41 7.81 -12.82 15.95
N GLU A 42 6.51 -12.74 16.26
CA GLU A 42 5.78 -13.70 17.11
C GLU A 42 5.92 -15.17 16.69
N ASP A 43 6.18 -15.43 15.41
CA ASP A 43 6.30 -16.79 14.86
C ASP A 43 7.69 -17.09 14.30
N GLY A 44 8.69 -16.26 14.62
CA GLY A 44 10.05 -16.37 14.09
C GLY A 44 10.17 -15.92 12.62
N PHE A 45 9.38 -14.92 12.23
CA PHE A 45 9.32 -14.36 10.88
C PHE A 45 8.96 -15.40 9.81
N LYS A 46 8.02 -16.29 10.12
CA LYS A 46 7.50 -17.26 9.15
C LYS A 46 6.81 -16.54 8.01
N LYS A 47 6.97 -17.09 6.80
CA LYS A 47 6.39 -16.56 5.57
C LYS A 47 4.86 -16.63 5.63
N ARG A 48 4.18 -15.47 5.63
CA ARG A 48 2.73 -15.36 5.39
C ARG A 48 2.50 -14.68 4.04
N TRP A 49 2.25 -15.48 3.03
CA TRP A 49 2.10 -15.02 1.65
C TRP A 49 0.64 -14.68 1.35
N SER A 50 0.39 -13.51 0.75
CA SER A 50 -0.96 -13.04 0.40
C SER A 50 -1.45 -13.55 -0.97
N GLY A 51 -0.66 -14.39 -1.65
CA GLY A 51 -0.89 -14.68 -3.04
C GLY A 51 -1.94 -15.73 -3.34
N LYS A 52 -2.58 -15.57 -4.49
CA LYS A 52 -3.54 -16.50 -5.07
C LYS A 52 -2.88 -17.21 -6.25
N MET A 53 -2.96 -18.55 -6.29
CA MET A 53 -2.45 -19.35 -7.41
C MET A 53 -3.11 -18.98 -8.74
N ALA A 54 -4.37 -18.52 -8.70
CA ALA A 54 -5.06 -18.00 -9.87
C ALA A 54 -4.26 -16.90 -10.58
N ILE A 55 -3.70 -15.95 -9.82
CA ILE A 55 -2.92 -14.85 -10.41
C ILE A 55 -1.61 -15.34 -11.00
N GLU A 56 -0.91 -16.28 -10.34
CA GLU A 56 0.30 -16.88 -10.94
C GLU A 56 -0.01 -17.54 -12.29
N TRP A 57 -1.16 -18.21 -12.39
CA TRP A 57 -1.61 -18.85 -13.62
C TRP A 57 -2.01 -17.83 -14.68
N LEU A 58 -2.76 -16.79 -14.34
CA LEU A 58 -3.15 -15.72 -15.28
C LEU A 58 -1.92 -14.97 -15.82
N GLU A 59 -0.95 -14.64 -14.97
CA GLU A 59 0.31 -14.01 -15.40
C GLU A 59 1.10 -14.93 -16.36
N TRP A 60 1.08 -16.24 -16.11
CA TRP A 60 1.67 -17.21 -17.04
C TRP A 60 0.92 -17.26 -18.37
N GLN A 61 -0.42 -17.28 -18.37
CA GLN A 61 -1.22 -17.24 -19.60
C GLN A 61 -0.96 -15.97 -20.41
N ALA A 62 -0.93 -14.82 -19.73
CA ALA A 62 -0.60 -13.53 -20.34
C ALA A 62 0.79 -13.57 -21.00
N TYR A 63 1.79 -14.10 -20.30
CA TYR A 63 3.15 -14.22 -20.80
C TYR A 63 3.28 -15.23 -21.95
N SER A 64 2.68 -16.42 -21.84
CA SER A 64 2.86 -17.49 -22.83
C SER A 64 2.13 -17.24 -24.14
N HIS A 65 1.07 -16.44 -24.09
CA HIS A 65 0.28 -16.07 -25.27
C HIS A 65 0.54 -14.64 -25.77
N ASP A 66 1.40 -13.88 -25.07
CA ASP A 66 1.67 -12.46 -25.34
C ASP A 66 0.37 -11.60 -25.39
N ILE A 67 -0.48 -11.77 -24.38
CA ILE A 67 -1.78 -11.10 -24.27
C ILE A 67 -1.93 -10.34 -22.96
N SER A 68 -2.78 -9.31 -22.95
CA SER A 68 -3.10 -8.55 -21.73
C SER A 68 -4.38 -9.07 -21.07
N ILE A 69 -4.24 -9.82 -19.97
CA ILE A 69 -5.40 -10.36 -19.24
C ILE A 69 -5.83 -9.37 -18.15
N ARG A 70 -7.08 -8.93 -18.19
CA ARG A 70 -7.69 -8.13 -17.12
C ARG A 70 -8.08 -9.03 -15.94
N HIS A 71 -7.62 -8.71 -14.73
CA HIS A 71 -7.94 -9.44 -13.49
C HIS A 71 -7.94 -8.50 -12.26
N GLU A 72 -8.31 -9.02 -11.08
CA GLU A 72 -8.48 -8.28 -9.81
C GLU A 72 -7.32 -7.35 -9.41
N TYR A 73 -6.08 -7.71 -9.76
CA TYR A 73 -4.88 -6.99 -9.32
C TYR A 73 -4.38 -5.92 -10.30
N ASN A 74 -4.86 -5.95 -11.56
CA ASN A 74 -4.50 -4.93 -12.55
C ASN A 74 -5.70 -4.07 -12.99
N ASN A 75 -6.92 -4.48 -12.62
CA ASN A 75 -8.15 -3.74 -12.84
C ASN A 75 -9.28 -4.29 -11.93
N THR A 76 -10.51 -3.84 -12.16
CA THR A 76 -11.71 -4.47 -11.61
C THR A 76 -12.03 -5.77 -12.33
N GLU A 77 -12.39 -6.82 -11.60
CA GLU A 77 -12.84 -8.10 -12.19
C GLU A 77 -13.99 -7.88 -13.19
N LYS A 78 -13.88 -8.51 -14.36
CA LYS A 78 -14.95 -8.47 -15.35
C LYS A 78 -16.15 -9.26 -14.83
N ARG A 79 -17.35 -8.74 -15.09
CA ARG A 79 -18.61 -9.44 -14.81
C ARG A 79 -19.34 -9.73 -16.11
N ILE A 80 -19.83 -10.96 -16.27
CA ILE A 80 -20.35 -11.47 -17.54
C ILE A 80 -21.84 -11.81 -17.47
N GLY A 81 -22.54 -11.41 -18.54
CA GLY A 81 -23.97 -11.64 -18.77
C GLY A 81 -24.90 -11.03 -17.73
N THR A 82 -26.18 -11.39 -17.81
CA THR A 82 -27.25 -10.87 -16.93
C THR A 82 -27.05 -11.21 -15.46
N ARG A 83 -26.43 -12.37 -15.15
CA ARG A 83 -26.08 -12.78 -13.78
C ARG A 83 -24.96 -11.94 -13.16
N ARG A 84 -24.26 -11.11 -13.93
CA ARG A 84 -23.06 -10.36 -13.52
C ARG A 84 -22.03 -11.24 -12.80
N LEU A 85 -21.84 -12.45 -13.32
CA LEU A 85 -20.92 -13.45 -12.77
C LEU A 85 -19.48 -12.90 -12.85
N PRO A 86 -18.76 -12.75 -11.73
CA PRO A 86 -17.35 -12.35 -11.76
C PRO A 86 -16.50 -13.50 -12.33
N VAL A 87 -15.45 -13.13 -13.05
CA VAL A 87 -14.48 -14.08 -13.63
C VAL A 87 -13.06 -13.70 -13.25
N ASP A 88 -12.18 -14.68 -13.11
CA ASP A 88 -10.81 -14.48 -12.62
C ASP A 88 -9.96 -13.66 -13.61
N GLY A 89 -10.05 -13.98 -14.90
CA GLY A 89 -9.33 -13.29 -15.98
C GLY A 89 -10.18 -13.08 -17.23
N PHE A 90 -9.99 -11.94 -17.91
CA PHE A 90 -10.68 -11.61 -19.15
C PHE A 90 -9.76 -10.96 -20.17
N HIS A 91 -9.70 -11.52 -21.37
CA HIS A 91 -9.04 -10.92 -22.53
C HIS A 91 -10.08 -10.41 -23.53
N ALA A 92 -10.07 -9.10 -23.77
CA ALA A 92 -11.13 -8.44 -24.52
C ALA A 92 -11.07 -8.74 -26.03
N GLU A 93 -9.88 -8.80 -26.63
CA GLU A 93 -9.73 -8.93 -28.08
C GLU A 93 -10.23 -10.28 -28.59
N SER A 94 -9.91 -11.37 -27.88
CA SER A 94 -10.36 -12.71 -28.23
C SER A 94 -11.67 -13.13 -27.54
N GLN A 95 -12.30 -12.23 -26.77
CA GLN A 95 -13.45 -12.54 -25.90
C GLN A 95 -13.22 -13.81 -25.08
N THR A 96 -12.01 -13.95 -24.50
CA THR A 96 -11.62 -15.13 -23.73
C THR A 96 -11.72 -14.88 -22.24
N VAL A 97 -12.36 -15.81 -21.55
CA VAL A 97 -12.49 -15.88 -20.10
C VAL A 97 -11.55 -16.96 -19.59
N PHE A 98 -10.76 -16.60 -18.60
CA PHE A 98 -9.85 -17.50 -17.89
C PHE A 98 -10.41 -17.74 -16.49
N GLN A 99 -10.68 -18.99 -16.12
CA GLN A 99 -11.15 -19.38 -14.78
C GLN A 99 -10.17 -20.35 -14.12
N PHE A 100 -9.75 -20.02 -12.92
CA PHE A 100 -8.89 -20.86 -12.10
C PHE A 100 -9.69 -21.52 -10.99
N HIS A 101 -9.77 -22.85 -11.02
CA HIS A 101 -10.56 -23.60 -10.06
C HIS A 101 -9.67 -24.16 -8.95
N GLY A 102 -9.65 -23.48 -7.80
CA GLY A 102 -9.07 -24.03 -6.57
C GLY A 102 -9.75 -25.34 -6.19
N CYS A 103 -9.02 -26.46 -6.14
CA CYS A 103 -9.64 -27.80 -6.09
C CYS A 103 -10.58 -27.93 -4.90
N TYR A 104 -10.18 -27.45 -3.71
CA TYR A 104 -11.02 -27.48 -2.51
C TYR A 104 -12.26 -26.57 -2.62
N TRP A 105 -12.10 -25.37 -3.16
CA TRP A 105 -13.16 -24.34 -3.25
C TRP A 105 -14.20 -24.62 -4.34
N HIS A 106 -13.82 -25.42 -5.33
CA HIS A 106 -14.61 -25.77 -6.51
C HIS A 106 -14.99 -27.26 -6.57
N GLY A 107 -14.82 -27.99 -5.46
CA GLY A 107 -15.37 -29.34 -5.34
C GLY A 107 -14.68 -30.38 -6.23
N HIS A 108 -13.44 -30.13 -6.67
CA HIS A 108 -12.76 -31.02 -7.61
C HIS A 108 -12.51 -32.40 -6.99
N ASN A 109 -12.93 -33.46 -7.68
CA ASN A 109 -12.63 -34.82 -7.27
C ASN A 109 -11.19 -35.21 -7.68
N CYS A 110 -10.21 -34.85 -6.87
CA CYS A 110 -8.79 -35.15 -7.10
C CYS A 110 -8.07 -35.48 -5.78
N HIS A 111 -6.81 -35.91 -5.88
CA HIS A 111 -5.97 -36.26 -4.72
C HIS A 111 -5.84 -35.17 -3.64
N LEU A 112 -6.08 -33.89 -3.97
CA LEU A 112 -6.05 -32.80 -2.97
C LEU A 112 -7.27 -32.77 -2.04
N ASN A 113 -8.35 -33.45 -2.43
CA ASN A 113 -9.62 -33.51 -1.70
C ASN A 113 -10.00 -34.95 -1.32
N GLU A 114 -9.04 -35.88 -1.35
CA GLU A 114 -9.27 -37.26 -0.96
C GLU A 114 -9.77 -37.32 0.49
N GLY A 115 -10.86 -38.07 0.72
CA GLY A 115 -11.53 -38.18 2.02
C GLY A 115 -12.40 -36.99 2.42
N LYS A 116 -12.60 -35.97 1.57
CA LYS A 116 -13.45 -34.80 1.88
C LYS A 116 -14.77 -34.87 1.12
N GLU A 117 -15.86 -35.11 1.84
CA GLU A 117 -17.21 -35.08 1.25
C GLU A 117 -17.87 -33.69 1.32
N VAL A 118 -17.48 -32.88 2.30
CA VAL A 118 -18.04 -31.54 2.57
C VAL A 118 -16.94 -30.48 2.58
N ASN A 119 -17.23 -29.31 2.03
CA ASN A 119 -16.40 -28.12 2.18
C ASN A 119 -16.80 -27.38 3.47
N GLU A 120 -16.02 -27.56 4.54
CA GLU A 120 -16.24 -26.94 5.85
C GLU A 120 -16.33 -25.41 5.82
N LYS A 121 -15.71 -24.74 4.83
CA LYS A 121 -15.73 -23.27 4.74
C LYS A 121 -16.97 -22.73 4.06
N ARG A 122 -17.55 -23.50 3.14
CA ARG A 122 -18.79 -23.16 2.44
C ARG A 122 -20.03 -23.82 3.04
N ASP A 123 -19.83 -24.75 3.96
CA ASP A 123 -20.86 -25.60 4.57
C ASP A 123 -21.75 -26.28 3.51
N LYS A 124 -21.08 -26.89 2.51
CA LYS A 124 -21.74 -27.53 1.35
C LYS A 124 -21.04 -28.81 0.91
N PRO A 125 -21.78 -29.81 0.40
CA PRO A 125 -21.19 -31.01 -0.21
C PRO A 125 -20.26 -30.64 -1.37
N MET A 126 -19.12 -31.33 -1.47
CA MET A 126 -18.14 -31.10 -2.56
C MET A 126 -18.75 -31.35 -3.94
N LYS A 127 -19.67 -32.32 -4.06
CA LYS A 127 -20.40 -32.61 -5.30
C LYS A 127 -21.28 -31.43 -5.76
N GLU A 128 -22.03 -30.81 -4.83
CA GLU A 128 -22.88 -29.66 -5.14
C GLU A 128 -22.04 -28.46 -5.60
N ILE A 129 -20.90 -28.21 -4.95
CA ILE A 129 -19.95 -27.16 -5.34
C ILE A 129 -19.40 -27.40 -6.75
N LEU A 130 -19.08 -28.65 -7.09
CA LEU A 130 -18.61 -29.01 -8.42
C LEU A 130 -19.68 -28.77 -9.48
N GLU A 131 -20.94 -29.11 -9.18
CA GLU A 131 -22.08 -28.82 -10.06
C GLU A 131 -22.32 -27.33 -10.24
N GLU A 132 -22.21 -26.52 -9.18
CA GLU A 132 -22.21 -25.05 -9.27
C GLU A 132 -21.09 -24.53 -10.17
N THR A 133 -19.88 -25.07 -10.02
CA THR A 133 -18.72 -24.69 -10.83
C THR A 133 -18.98 -24.98 -12.31
N LYS A 134 -19.43 -26.19 -12.64
CA LYS A 134 -19.80 -26.59 -14.01
C LYS A 134 -20.93 -25.73 -14.58
N ARG A 135 -21.94 -25.38 -13.77
CA ARG A 135 -23.03 -24.47 -14.19
C ARG A 135 -22.50 -23.08 -14.53
N ASN A 136 -21.52 -22.58 -13.80
CA ASN A 136 -20.90 -21.30 -14.09
C ASN A 136 -20.07 -21.36 -15.38
N SER A 137 -19.30 -22.42 -15.60
CA SER A 137 -18.56 -22.66 -16.85
C SER A 137 -19.51 -22.72 -18.06
N ALA A 138 -20.57 -23.53 -17.98
CA ALA A 138 -21.58 -23.64 -19.03
C ALA A 138 -22.29 -22.30 -19.30
N TYR A 139 -22.56 -21.51 -18.25
CA TYR A 139 -23.12 -20.19 -18.40
C TYR A 139 -22.19 -19.24 -19.17
N ILE A 140 -20.88 -19.26 -18.90
CA ILE A 140 -19.90 -18.42 -19.62
C ILE A 140 -19.89 -18.77 -21.10
N THR A 141 -19.81 -20.06 -21.45
CA THR A 141 -19.84 -20.51 -22.85
C THR A 141 -21.17 -20.16 -23.53
N LYS A 142 -22.30 -20.25 -22.82
CA LYS A 142 -23.62 -19.81 -23.32
C LYS A 142 -23.69 -18.31 -23.59
N GLN A 143 -22.82 -17.49 -22.99
CA GLN A 143 -22.69 -16.07 -23.29
C GLN A 143 -21.72 -15.81 -24.46
N GLU A 144 -21.37 -16.84 -25.24
CA GLU A 144 -20.51 -16.76 -26.44
C GLU A 144 -19.06 -16.35 -26.16
N PHE A 145 -18.59 -16.55 -24.93
CA PHE A 145 -17.18 -16.35 -24.58
C PHE A 145 -16.38 -17.63 -24.77
N ASN A 146 -15.14 -17.49 -25.22
CA ASN A 146 -14.15 -18.56 -25.17
C ASN A 146 -13.78 -18.82 -23.71
N LEU A 147 -13.83 -20.06 -23.24
CA LEU A 147 -13.54 -20.40 -21.85
C LEU A 147 -12.27 -21.26 -21.77
N VAL A 148 -11.28 -20.76 -21.03
CA VAL A 148 -10.05 -21.48 -20.68
C VAL A 148 -10.07 -21.70 -19.17
N GLU A 149 -9.96 -22.96 -18.76
CA GLU A 149 -10.01 -23.35 -17.34
C GLU A 149 -8.72 -24.02 -16.92
N CYS A 150 -8.34 -23.87 -15.66
CA CYS A 150 -7.25 -24.64 -15.07
C CYS A 150 -7.58 -24.99 -13.62
N TRP A 151 -7.46 -26.28 -13.31
CA TRP A 151 -7.62 -26.74 -11.93
C TRP A 151 -6.32 -26.61 -11.15
N GLU A 152 -6.43 -26.39 -9.84
CA GLU A 152 -5.26 -26.25 -8.97
C GLU A 152 -4.30 -27.45 -9.04
N CYS A 153 -4.82 -28.68 -9.11
CA CYS A 153 -3.98 -29.87 -9.22
C CYS A 153 -3.19 -29.91 -10.54
N GLU A 154 -3.83 -29.51 -11.64
CA GLU A 154 -3.19 -29.42 -12.96
C GLU A 154 -2.10 -28.35 -12.94
N TRP A 155 -2.39 -27.18 -12.36
CA TRP A 155 -1.41 -26.11 -12.21
C TRP A 155 -0.20 -26.53 -11.37
N ARG A 156 -0.43 -27.24 -10.27
CA ARG A 156 0.64 -27.78 -9.42
C ARG A 156 1.54 -28.75 -10.19
N ASP A 157 0.97 -29.57 -11.04
CA ASP A 157 1.74 -30.52 -11.86
C ASP A 157 2.46 -29.85 -13.03
N MET A 158 1.83 -28.86 -13.67
CA MET A 158 2.49 -28.01 -14.67
C MET A 158 3.74 -27.34 -14.10
N LYS A 159 3.68 -26.81 -12.88
CA LYS A 159 4.85 -26.20 -12.20
C LYS A 159 6.01 -27.19 -12.00
N LYS A 160 5.74 -28.49 -11.91
CA LYS A 160 6.78 -29.53 -11.77
C LYS A 160 7.36 -29.96 -13.12
N ARG A 161 6.52 -30.05 -14.16
CA ARG A 161 6.88 -30.67 -15.44
C ARG A 161 7.33 -29.67 -16.51
N ASN A 162 6.82 -28.44 -16.50
CA ASN A 162 7.09 -27.45 -17.53
C ASN A 162 8.30 -26.58 -17.15
N SER A 163 9.42 -26.77 -17.86
CA SER A 163 10.67 -26.04 -17.63
C SER A 163 10.58 -24.55 -18.00
N ALA A 164 9.79 -24.19 -19.01
CA ALA A 164 9.55 -22.80 -19.39
C ALA A 164 8.76 -22.06 -18.29
N LEU A 165 7.74 -22.70 -17.71
CA LEU A 165 7.00 -22.18 -16.57
C LEU A 165 7.89 -22.02 -15.33
N GLN A 166 8.74 -23.01 -15.04
CA GLN A 166 9.69 -22.91 -13.92
C GLN A 166 10.63 -21.72 -14.09
N ARG A 167 11.13 -21.49 -15.31
CA ARG A 167 11.94 -20.33 -15.66
C ARG A 167 11.15 -19.05 -15.47
N PHE A 168 9.93 -18.96 -16.00
CA PHE A 168 9.06 -17.80 -15.87
C PHE A 168 8.80 -17.44 -14.40
N ILE A 169 8.41 -18.40 -13.57
CA ILE A 169 8.20 -18.17 -12.14
C ILE A 169 9.49 -17.66 -11.47
N ALA A 170 10.64 -18.26 -11.81
CA ALA A 170 11.91 -17.88 -11.23
C ALA A 170 12.37 -16.47 -11.63
N THR A 171 12.02 -15.99 -12.82
CA THR A 171 12.49 -14.69 -13.34
C THR A 171 11.48 -13.55 -13.21
N HIS A 172 10.17 -13.82 -13.27
CA HIS A 172 9.14 -12.76 -13.33
C HIS A 172 8.30 -12.64 -12.05
N LEU A 173 8.10 -13.73 -11.31
CA LEU A 173 7.19 -13.75 -10.15
C LEU A 173 7.90 -13.88 -8.80
N ARG A 174 9.06 -14.51 -8.77
CA ARG A 174 9.75 -14.86 -7.52
C ARG A 174 10.67 -13.73 -7.06
N ARG A 175 10.49 -13.28 -5.82
CA ARG A 175 11.40 -12.34 -5.14
C ARG A 175 12.55 -13.06 -4.44
N PRO A 176 13.65 -12.36 -4.12
CA PRO A 176 14.81 -12.96 -3.46
C PRO A 176 14.49 -13.72 -2.17
N LEU A 177 13.57 -13.21 -1.35
CA LEU A 177 13.24 -13.80 -0.05
C LEU A 177 12.08 -14.80 -0.10
N ASP A 178 11.49 -15.05 -1.27
CA ASP A 178 10.33 -15.94 -1.37
C ASP A 178 10.63 -17.40 -1.02
N LYS A 179 11.89 -17.83 -1.16
CA LYS A 179 12.35 -19.18 -0.75
C LYS A 179 12.67 -19.29 0.74
N VAL A 180 12.81 -18.16 1.43
CA VAL A 180 13.24 -18.11 2.83
C VAL A 180 12.03 -18.41 3.72
N LYS A 181 12.08 -19.46 4.53
CA LYS A 181 10.96 -19.85 5.39
C LYS A 181 10.81 -18.94 6.60
N THR A 182 11.91 -18.72 7.32
CA THR A 182 12.04 -17.90 8.54
C THR A 182 13.24 -16.97 8.41
N MET A 183 13.27 -15.89 9.21
CA MET A 183 14.34 -14.89 9.16
C MET A 183 14.77 -14.51 10.57
N THR A 184 16.01 -14.00 10.71
CA THR A 184 16.48 -13.37 11.94
C THR A 184 16.51 -11.87 11.75
N LYS A 185 16.55 -11.11 12.85
CA LYS A 185 16.75 -9.65 12.79
C LYS A 185 17.96 -9.28 11.91
N GLN A 186 19.11 -9.94 12.12
CA GLN A 186 20.31 -9.64 11.35
C GLN A 186 20.14 -9.93 9.86
N SER A 187 19.46 -11.03 9.49
CA SER A 187 19.22 -11.33 8.07
C SER A 187 18.25 -10.35 7.41
N ILE A 188 17.27 -9.82 8.16
CA ILE A 188 16.37 -8.76 7.69
C ILE A 188 17.15 -7.47 7.44
N ILE A 189 17.95 -7.02 8.40
CA ILE A 189 18.77 -5.80 8.23
C ILE A 189 19.74 -5.95 7.06
N ASN A 190 20.38 -7.12 6.92
CA ASN A 190 21.25 -7.39 5.77
C ASN A 190 20.45 -7.42 4.46
N ALA A 191 19.23 -7.93 4.45
CA ALA A 191 18.39 -7.94 3.26
C ALA A 191 17.98 -6.52 2.82
N VAL A 192 17.72 -5.61 3.77
CA VAL A 192 17.47 -4.19 3.49
C VAL A 192 18.72 -3.52 2.93
N LYS A 193 19.88 -3.70 3.58
CA LYS A 193 21.16 -3.10 3.13
C LYS A 193 21.56 -3.53 1.72
N ASN A 194 21.25 -4.78 1.33
CA ASN A 194 21.63 -5.36 0.04
C ASN A 194 20.49 -5.35 -0.99
N ASP A 195 19.46 -4.53 -0.80
CA ASP A 195 18.30 -4.39 -1.71
C ASP A 195 17.56 -5.71 -2.04
N LYS A 196 17.70 -6.73 -1.17
CA LYS A 196 16.99 -8.02 -1.31
C LYS A 196 15.58 -7.97 -0.77
N LEU A 197 15.28 -6.98 0.09
CA LEU A 197 13.98 -6.77 0.70
C LEU A 197 13.45 -5.39 0.29
N PHE A 198 12.35 -5.39 -0.47
CA PHE A 198 11.63 -4.19 -0.85
C PHE A 198 10.23 -4.18 -0.22
N GLY A 199 9.89 -3.12 0.51
CA GLY A 199 8.61 -2.96 1.17
C GLY A 199 8.72 -2.11 2.43
N CYS A 200 8.20 -2.62 3.56
CA CYS A 200 8.19 -1.93 4.84
C CYS A 200 8.70 -2.79 5.99
N VAL A 201 9.37 -2.16 6.95
CA VAL A 201 9.85 -2.77 8.20
C VAL A 201 9.30 -1.96 9.38
N GLU A 202 8.62 -2.63 10.32
CA GLU A 202 8.28 -2.03 11.61
C GLU A 202 9.39 -2.34 12.61
N CYS A 203 10.05 -1.30 13.11
CA CYS A 203 11.22 -1.47 13.95
C CYS A 203 11.37 -0.37 15.01
N ASP A 204 12.24 -0.64 15.97
CA ASP A 204 12.85 0.38 16.81
C ASP A 204 14.17 0.83 16.19
N ILE A 205 14.38 2.13 16.07
CA ILE A 205 15.59 2.72 15.50
C ILE A 205 16.03 3.93 16.32
N HIS A 206 17.34 4.16 16.45
CA HIS A 206 17.86 5.38 17.06
C HIS A 206 19.14 5.87 16.40
N VAL A 207 19.45 7.15 16.66
CA VAL A 207 20.75 7.76 16.39
C VAL A 207 21.69 7.40 17.56
N PRO A 208 22.86 6.79 17.30
CA PRO A 208 23.84 6.51 18.36
C PRO A 208 24.43 7.81 18.91
N GLU A 209 24.96 7.77 20.14
CA GLU A 209 25.46 8.97 20.86
C GLU A 209 26.50 9.75 20.04
N SER A 210 27.40 9.04 19.36
CA SER A 210 28.46 9.60 18.53
C SER A 210 27.95 10.45 17.36
N LEU A 211 26.71 10.23 16.90
CA LEU A 211 26.10 10.94 15.78
C LEU A 211 25.07 12.00 16.20
N ARG A 212 24.77 12.13 17.50
CA ARG A 212 23.76 13.09 17.97
C ARG A 212 24.14 14.53 17.66
N GLU A 213 25.42 14.87 17.76
CA GLU A 213 25.91 16.21 17.46
C GLU A 213 25.76 16.55 15.97
N TYR A 214 25.95 15.57 15.09
CA TYR A 214 25.73 15.72 13.64
C TYR A 214 24.24 15.96 13.33
N PHE A 215 23.33 15.24 13.98
CA PHE A 215 21.89 15.34 13.75
C PHE A 215 21.17 16.37 14.63
N LYS A 216 21.89 17.16 15.45
CA LYS A 216 21.27 18.05 16.45
C LYS A 216 20.38 19.13 15.84
N GLU A 217 20.74 19.59 14.64
CA GLU A 217 20.01 20.65 13.93
C GLU A 217 18.71 20.11 13.33
N MET A 218 18.75 18.88 12.80
CA MET A 218 17.60 18.21 12.19
C MET A 218 17.60 16.74 12.58
N CYS A 219 16.81 16.42 13.61
CA CYS A 219 16.61 15.05 14.04
C CYS A 219 15.98 14.22 12.90
N PRO A 220 16.59 13.10 12.49
CA PRO A 220 16.24 12.43 11.24
C PRO A 220 14.94 11.62 11.32
N ILE A 221 14.54 11.14 12.50
CA ILE A 221 13.39 10.23 12.63
C ILE A 221 12.13 11.02 12.92
N PHE A 222 11.26 11.12 11.91
CA PHE A 222 9.97 11.79 12.05
C PHE A 222 8.90 10.86 12.65
N LYS A 223 8.23 11.31 13.72
CA LYS A 223 7.14 10.57 14.37
C LYS A 223 6.05 11.48 14.92
N ASN A 224 4.83 10.96 14.97
CA ASN A 224 3.72 11.62 15.66
C ASN A 224 3.69 11.16 17.12
N THR A 225 3.83 12.08 18.06
CA THR A 225 3.74 11.82 19.51
C THR A 225 2.97 12.92 20.21
N GLU A 226 2.45 12.65 21.41
CA GLU A 226 2.00 13.72 22.29
C GLU A 226 3.21 14.49 22.81
N ILE A 227 3.11 15.81 22.76
CA ILE A 227 4.09 16.74 23.31
C ILE A 227 3.41 17.68 24.29
N CYS A 228 4.11 18.01 25.36
CA CYS A 228 3.70 19.00 26.37
C CYS A 228 4.80 20.06 26.58
N ARG A 229 4.55 21.03 27.47
CA ARG A 229 5.47 22.14 27.73
C ARG A 229 6.77 21.69 28.40
N GLU A 230 6.76 20.51 29.01
CA GLU A 230 7.92 19.87 29.62
C GLU A 230 8.89 19.29 28.58
N ASP A 231 8.44 19.06 27.35
CA ASP A 231 9.25 18.50 26.26
C ASP A 231 10.01 19.58 25.46
N ILE A 232 9.69 20.86 25.67
CA ILE A 232 10.31 21.99 24.95
C ILE A 232 11.36 22.68 25.81
N GLY A 233 12.36 23.29 25.17
CA GLY A 233 13.43 23.97 25.89
C GLY A 233 12.91 25.13 26.76
N GLU A 234 13.61 25.39 27.87
CA GLU A 234 13.21 26.33 28.94
C GLU A 234 12.70 27.69 28.40
N PHE A 235 13.41 28.27 27.43
CA PHE A 235 13.00 29.53 26.80
C PHE A 235 11.63 29.43 26.12
N MET A 236 11.40 28.38 25.33
CA MET A 236 10.12 28.17 24.66
C MET A 236 9.02 27.78 25.63
N LYS A 237 9.37 27.13 26.75
CA LYS A 237 8.45 26.82 27.85
C LYS A 237 7.92 28.10 28.49
N SER A 238 8.81 29.01 28.92
CA SER A 238 8.40 30.30 29.51
C SER A 238 7.55 31.12 28.54
N TYR A 239 7.96 31.20 27.26
CA TYR A 239 7.18 31.86 26.22
C TYR A 239 5.78 31.23 26.03
N ALA A 240 5.69 29.90 26.05
CA ALA A 240 4.43 29.18 25.91
C ALA A 240 3.50 29.37 27.12
N GLU A 241 4.05 29.50 28.33
CA GLU A 241 3.30 29.80 29.55
C GLU A 241 2.73 31.22 29.51
N GLU A 242 3.55 32.22 29.20
CA GLU A 242 3.16 33.63 29.11
C GLU A 242 2.07 33.87 28.04
N ASN A 243 2.16 33.18 26.91
CA ASN A 243 1.25 33.37 25.77
C ASN A 243 0.11 32.34 25.71
N ASN A 244 -0.06 31.51 26.76
CA ASN A 244 -1.05 30.44 26.81
C ASN A 244 -1.02 29.48 25.60
N ILE A 245 0.17 29.20 25.08
CA ILE A 245 0.41 28.28 23.96
C ILE A 245 0.58 26.86 24.52
N MET A 246 -0.01 25.85 23.88
CA MET A 246 0.06 24.44 24.31
C MET A 246 -0.38 24.24 25.78
N PRO A 247 -1.57 24.71 26.19
CA PRO A 247 -2.05 24.54 27.57
C PRO A 247 -2.39 23.09 27.93
N ARG A 248 -2.53 22.22 26.92
CA ARG A 248 -2.75 20.78 27.07
C ARG A 248 -1.78 20.05 26.15
N PRO A 249 -1.39 18.81 26.50
CA PRO A 249 -0.65 17.95 25.59
C PRO A 249 -1.36 17.86 24.24
N ARG A 250 -0.59 17.88 23.15
CA ARG A 250 -1.14 17.78 21.80
C ARG A 250 -0.32 16.81 20.96
N ARG A 251 -1.00 16.06 20.09
CA ARG A 251 -0.33 15.18 19.15
C ARG A 251 0.30 15.99 18.01
N SER A 252 1.61 15.91 17.86
CA SER A 252 2.37 16.66 16.85
C SER A 252 3.36 15.77 16.12
N LEU A 253 3.67 16.12 14.87
CA LEU A 253 4.80 15.55 14.13
C LEU A 253 6.08 16.22 14.60
N ILE A 254 7.05 15.43 15.06
CA ILE A 254 8.36 15.92 15.50
C ILE A 254 9.48 15.17 14.80
N GLY A 255 10.64 15.81 14.68
CA GLY A 255 11.91 15.11 14.48
C GLY A 255 12.41 14.56 15.82
N SER A 256 12.91 13.32 15.82
CA SER A 256 13.41 12.64 17.02
C SER A 256 14.70 11.89 16.73
N MET A 257 15.51 11.68 17.76
CA MET A 257 16.67 10.79 17.70
C MET A 257 16.29 9.32 17.90
N ILE A 258 15.02 9.03 18.26
CA ILE A 258 14.54 7.69 18.58
C ILE A 258 13.16 7.48 17.94
N GLY A 259 13.02 6.41 17.18
CA GLY A 259 11.76 5.86 16.70
C GLY A 259 11.45 4.53 17.41
N LYS A 260 10.27 4.43 18.01
CA LYS A 260 9.78 3.18 18.60
C LYS A 260 8.61 2.66 17.79
N LYS A 261 8.65 1.37 17.44
CA LYS A 261 7.62 0.69 16.64
C LYS A 261 7.20 1.52 15.40
N ILE A 262 8.19 2.08 14.71
CA ILE A 262 7.97 2.91 13.53
C ILE A 262 7.95 2.04 12.28
N MET A 263 6.99 2.28 11.39
CA MET A 263 6.93 1.63 10.08
C MET A 263 7.74 2.44 9.07
N LEU A 264 8.83 1.87 8.57
CA LEU A 264 9.72 2.51 7.61
C LEU A 264 9.71 1.78 6.27
N ALA A 265 9.58 2.54 5.18
CA ALA A 265 9.85 2.03 3.85
C ALA A 265 11.33 1.63 3.76
N THR A 266 11.59 0.51 3.11
CA THR A 266 12.93 -0.10 3.05
C THR A 266 14.00 0.79 2.41
N PRO A 267 13.71 1.64 1.40
CA PRO A 267 14.70 2.61 0.90
C PRO A 267 15.13 3.63 1.97
N LEU A 268 14.18 4.15 2.76
CA LEU A 268 14.47 5.09 3.84
C LEU A 268 15.23 4.40 4.99
N LEU A 269 14.85 3.16 5.33
CA LEU A 269 15.56 2.39 6.34
C LEU A 269 17.00 2.08 5.90
N LYS A 270 17.22 1.71 4.63
CA LYS A 270 18.55 1.54 4.06
C LYS A 270 19.38 2.82 4.22
N TRP A 271 18.82 3.96 3.82
CA TRP A 271 19.48 5.26 3.96
C TRP A 271 19.86 5.53 5.43
N TYR A 272 18.96 5.31 6.38
CA TYR A 272 19.28 5.47 7.81
C TYR A 272 20.42 4.56 8.28
N LEU A 273 20.41 3.29 7.88
CA LEU A 273 21.45 2.33 8.23
C LEU A 273 22.82 2.69 7.62
N GLU A 274 22.84 3.28 6.44
CA GLU A 274 24.05 3.80 5.78
C GLU A 274 24.60 5.04 6.48
N HIS A 275 23.72 5.85 7.10
CA HIS A 275 24.07 7.03 7.89
C HIS A 275 24.29 6.72 9.37
N GLY A 276 24.51 5.45 9.71
CA GLY A 276 24.93 5.01 11.04
C GLY A 276 23.83 4.94 12.09
N LEU A 277 22.55 5.07 11.72
CA LEU A 277 21.46 4.79 12.65
C LEU A 277 21.34 3.29 12.91
N GLU A 278 20.89 2.93 14.11
CA GLU A 278 20.89 1.56 14.59
C GLU A 278 19.47 1.05 14.83
N VAL A 279 19.15 -0.09 14.25
CA VAL A 279 17.90 -0.81 14.52
C VAL A 279 18.09 -1.73 15.72
N THR A 280 17.36 -1.47 16.81
CA THR A 280 17.45 -2.29 18.04
C THR A 280 16.48 -3.45 18.04
N HIS A 281 15.34 -3.35 17.34
CA HIS A 281 14.31 -4.38 17.32
C HIS A 281 13.50 -4.35 16.02
N VAL A 282 12.99 -5.50 15.56
CA VAL A 282 12.14 -5.61 14.37
C VAL A 282 10.89 -6.38 14.76
N TYR A 283 9.72 -5.78 14.56
CA TYR A 283 8.42 -6.37 14.92
C TYR A 283 7.81 -7.16 13.75
N GLN A 284 7.90 -6.58 12.55
CA GLN A 284 7.34 -7.18 11.33
C GLN A 284 7.98 -6.62 10.08
N ILE A 285 7.88 -7.38 9.00
CA ILE A 285 8.21 -6.93 7.65
C ILE A 285 7.06 -7.27 6.69
N VAL A 286 6.85 -6.37 5.73
CA VAL A 286 5.93 -6.58 4.61
C VAL A 286 6.72 -6.35 3.34
N GLU A 287 6.93 -7.42 2.58
CA GLU A 287 7.70 -7.44 1.34
C GLU A 287 6.75 -7.40 0.14
N TYR A 288 7.10 -6.60 -0.88
CA TYR A 288 6.38 -6.42 -2.13
C TYR A 288 7.30 -6.65 -3.34
N THR A 289 6.73 -6.67 -4.54
CA THR A 289 7.53 -6.65 -5.77
C THR A 289 7.81 -5.19 -6.15
N PRO A 290 9.08 -4.77 -6.26
CA PRO A 290 9.44 -3.41 -6.70
C PRO A 290 9.21 -3.27 -8.21
N LYS A 291 8.34 -2.33 -8.61
CA LYS A 291 8.20 -1.94 -10.02
C LYS A 291 7.88 -0.45 -10.13
N PRO A 292 8.49 0.29 -11.08
CA PRO A 292 8.30 1.73 -11.22
C PRO A 292 7.12 2.05 -12.16
N TYR A 293 5.91 1.59 -11.81
CA TYR A 293 4.73 1.69 -12.69
C TYR A 293 4.32 3.13 -13.05
N PHE A 294 4.61 4.11 -12.20
CA PHE A 294 4.30 5.51 -12.48
C PHE A 294 5.45 6.26 -13.17
N LYS A 295 6.57 5.58 -13.49
CA LYS A 295 7.67 6.23 -14.21
C LYS A 295 7.24 6.81 -15.56
N PRO A 296 6.48 6.10 -16.44
CA PRO A 296 6.03 6.68 -17.70
C PRO A 296 5.15 7.92 -17.50
N PHE A 297 4.32 7.93 -16.45
CA PHE A 297 3.51 9.09 -16.09
C PHE A 297 4.38 10.29 -15.66
N GLY A 298 5.36 10.07 -14.79
CA GLY A 298 6.25 11.13 -14.34
C GLY A 298 7.22 11.63 -15.42
N ASP A 299 7.67 10.75 -16.31
CA ASP A 299 8.43 11.11 -17.51
C ASP A 299 7.59 12.03 -18.40
N ALA A 300 6.32 11.68 -18.68
CA ALA A 300 5.43 12.50 -19.50
C ALA A 300 5.15 13.89 -18.90
N VAL A 301 4.99 13.98 -17.58
CA VAL A 301 4.87 15.29 -16.89
C VAL A 301 6.17 16.09 -17.02
N SER A 302 7.33 15.46 -16.82
CA SER A 302 8.63 16.12 -16.92
C SER A 302 8.93 16.60 -18.34
N ASP A 303 8.59 15.80 -19.35
CA ASP A 303 8.73 16.15 -20.77
C ASP A 303 7.85 17.34 -21.14
N ALA A 304 6.60 17.37 -20.68
CA ALA A 304 5.70 18.49 -20.91
C ALA A 304 6.22 19.79 -20.27
N CYS A 305 6.76 19.72 -19.03
CA CYS A 305 7.38 20.87 -18.38
C CYS A 305 8.58 21.39 -19.18
N ARG A 306 9.51 20.51 -19.57
CA ARG A 306 10.68 20.89 -20.39
C ARG A 306 10.27 21.53 -21.73
N ALA A 307 9.22 21.02 -22.36
CA ALA A 307 8.70 21.57 -23.60
C ALA A 307 8.10 22.98 -23.39
N GLY A 308 7.46 23.25 -22.26
CA GLY A 308 6.96 24.58 -21.90
C GLY A 308 8.06 25.59 -21.60
N ASP A 309 9.15 25.16 -20.94
CA ASP A 309 10.32 26.00 -20.70
C ASP A 309 11.04 26.40 -22.00
N ALA A 310 11.05 25.51 -22.99
CA ALA A 310 11.65 25.75 -24.30
C ALA A 310 10.74 26.56 -25.26
N ASP A 311 9.42 26.45 -25.11
CA ASP A 311 8.43 27.06 -26.01
C ASP A 311 7.28 27.70 -25.21
N PRO A 312 7.25 29.04 -25.09
CA PRO A 312 6.21 29.75 -24.34
C PRO A 312 4.77 29.45 -24.80
N SER A 313 4.55 29.01 -26.03
CA SER A 313 3.22 28.63 -26.51
C SER A 313 2.66 27.38 -25.81
N LYS A 314 3.53 26.58 -25.17
CA LYS A 314 3.20 25.36 -24.44
C LYS A 314 3.10 25.58 -22.92
N ALA A 315 3.25 26.81 -22.43
CA ALA A 315 3.21 27.12 -21.00
C ALA A 315 1.94 26.61 -20.30
N ILE A 316 0.77 26.75 -20.94
CA ILE A 316 -0.52 26.27 -20.39
C ILE A 316 -0.49 24.75 -20.18
N ILE A 317 0.09 24.00 -21.13
CA ILE A 317 0.18 22.54 -21.06
C ILE A 317 1.16 22.14 -19.94
N ALA A 318 2.31 22.81 -19.85
CA ALA A 318 3.29 22.58 -18.79
C ALA A 318 2.70 22.83 -17.40
N ASP A 319 2.02 23.96 -17.18
CA ASP A 319 1.38 24.28 -15.91
C ASP A 319 0.29 23.27 -15.53
N THR A 320 -0.51 22.86 -16.52
CA THR A 320 -1.54 21.82 -16.33
C THR A 320 -0.90 20.49 -15.94
N MET A 321 0.15 20.06 -16.63
CA MET A 321 0.84 18.79 -16.35
C MET A 321 1.54 18.83 -14.99
N LYS A 322 2.11 19.97 -14.59
CA LYS A 322 2.68 20.18 -13.26
C LYS A 322 1.63 20.02 -12.16
N LEU A 323 0.45 20.61 -12.35
CA LEU A 323 -0.67 20.45 -11.42
C LEU A 323 -1.14 18.99 -11.33
N VAL A 324 -1.27 18.31 -12.47
CA VAL A 324 -1.64 16.89 -12.54
C VAL A 324 -0.59 16.02 -11.83
N GLY A 325 0.70 16.27 -12.08
CA GLY A 325 1.81 15.57 -11.43
C GLY A 325 1.74 15.70 -9.91
N ASN A 326 1.67 16.93 -9.39
CA ASN A 326 1.69 17.17 -7.95
C ASN A 326 0.41 16.69 -7.24
N SER A 327 -0.75 16.89 -7.86
CA SER A 327 -2.04 16.45 -7.30
C SER A 327 -2.19 14.93 -7.28
N SER A 328 -1.54 14.21 -8.21
CA SER A 328 -1.57 12.74 -8.25
C SER A 328 -1.01 12.14 -6.96
N TYR A 329 0.12 12.65 -6.47
CA TYR A 329 0.72 12.24 -5.20
C TYR A 329 -0.22 12.51 -4.01
N GLY A 330 -0.77 13.72 -3.92
CA GLY A 330 -1.75 14.05 -2.87
C GLY A 330 -2.98 13.14 -2.90
N LYS A 331 -3.42 12.73 -4.09
CA LYS A 331 -4.57 11.84 -4.27
C LYS A 331 -4.28 10.41 -3.78
N THR A 332 -3.06 9.89 -3.97
CA THR A 332 -2.70 8.53 -3.51
C THR A 332 -2.62 8.43 -1.98
N ILE A 333 -2.26 9.51 -1.29
CA ILE A 333 -2.20 9.56 0.18
C ILE A 333 -3.45 10.16 0.83
N THR A 334 -4.50 10.45 0.06
CA THR A 334 -5.71 11.08 0.57
C THR A 334 -6.36 10.21 1.64
N ASN A 335 -6.55 10.79 2.83
CA ASN A 335 -7.29 10.13 3.90
C ASN A 335 -8.78 10.13 3.58
N LYS A 336 -9.23 9.08 2.89
CA LYS A 336 -10.63 8.87 2.51
C LYS A 336 -11.60 8.95 3.71
N LYS A 337 -11.15 8.60 4.92
CA LYS A 337 -12.01 8.67 6.12
C LYS A 337 -12.36 10.11 6.51
N ARG A 338 -11.60 11.12 6.08
CA ARG A 338 -11.89 12.54 6.36
C ARG A 338 -12.96 13.13 5.44
N HIS A 339 -13.34 12.45 4.36
CA HIS A 339 -14.46 12.90 3.55
C HIS A 339 -15.78 12.53 4.25
N ARG A 340 -16.32 13.51 4.98
CA ARG A 340 -17.59 13.41 5.68
C ARG A 340 -18.74 13.96 4.84
N LYS A 341 -19.93 13.44 5.09
CA LYS A 341 -21.22 14.03 4.73
C LYS A 341 -21.85 14.46 6.05
N VAL A 342 -22.35 15.69 6.08
CA VAL A 342 -23.09 16.24 7.21
C VAL A 342 -24.53 16.34 6.78
N ASP A 343 -25.42 15.77 7.56
CA ASP A 343 -26.87 15.86 7.39
C ASP A 343 -27.45 16.50 8.65
N TYR A 344 -28.38 17.44 8.48
CA TYR A 344 -29.18 18.02 9.57
C TYR A 344 -30.54 17.35 9.54
N CYS A 345 -30.94 16.76 10.66
CA CYS A 345 -32.09 15.88 10.71
C CYS A 345 -32.84 16.00 12.05
N ASN A 346 -34.09 15.56 12.06
CA ASN A 346 -34.94 15.52 13.26
C ASN A 346 -34.82 14.17 14.01
N ASP A 347 -35.57 14.01 15.10
CA ASP A 347 -35.63 12.82 15.95
C ASP A 347 -35.91 11.49 15.21
N ASP A 348 -36.78 11.53 14.21
CA ASP A 348 -37.16 10.34 13.45
C ASP A 348 -36.02 9.92 12.51
N GLU A 349 -35.45 10.89 11.79
CA GLU A 349 -34.39 10.67 10.81
C GLU A 349 -33.04 10.34 11.46
N VAL A 350 -32.73 10.91 12.63
CA VAL A 350 -31.47 10.67 13.32
C VAL A 350 -31.33 9.20 13.75
N SER A 351 -32.44 8.58 14.15
CA SER A 351 -32.50 7.17 14.54
C SER A 351 -32.10 6.24 13.38
N GLU A 352 -32.52 6.54 12.15
CA GLU A 352 -32.09 5.78 10.97
C GLU A 352 -30.60 6.01 10.64
N LEU A 353 -30.14 7.25 10.73
CA LEU A 353 -28.77 7.62 10.37
C LEU A 353 -27.73 7.07 11.35
N ILE A 354 -28.03 6.99 12.65
CA ILE A 354 -27.13 6.39 13.65
C ILE A 354 -26.92 4.89 13.38
N ASN A 355 -27.95 4.19 12.92
CA ASN A 355 -27.89 2.76 12.63
C ASN A 355 -27.15 2.44 11.31
N SER A 356 -26.79 3.47 10.53
CA SER A 356 -26.00 3.31 9.31
C SER A 356 -24.58 2.83 9.62
N PRO A 357 -24.02 1.87 8.86
CA PRO A 357 -22.62 1.48 8.99
C PRO A 357 -21.64 2.61 8.61
N PHE A 358 -22.16 3.71 8.05
CA PHE A 358 -21.38 4.89 7.68
C PHE A 358 -21.35 5.97 8.76
N TYR A 359 -22.18 5.85 9.82
CA TYR A 359 -22.26 6.79 10.93
C TYR A 359 -20.90 7.01 11.62
N ARG A 360 -20.70 8.24 12.13
CA ARG A 360 -19.46 8.62 12.83
C ARG A 360 -19.73 9.35 14.12
N GLN A 361 -20.51 10.40 14.05
CA GLN A 361 -20.76 11.28 15.17
C GLN A 361 -22.11 11.98 14.97
N MET A 362 -22.74 12.32 16.08
CA MET A 362 -23.93 13.14 16.15
C MET A 362 -23.63 14.27 17.13
N ASN A 363 -24.02 15.50 16.78
CA ASN A 363 -24.06 16.63 17.69
C ASN A 363 -25.52 17.10 17.80
N VAL A 364 -25.96 17.39 19.02
CA VAL A 364 -27.27 18.02 19.27
C VAL A 364 -27.10 19.52 19.04
N ILE A 365 -27.91 20.11 18.17
CA ILE A 365 -27.90 21.56 17.92
C ILE A 365 -28.91 22.25 18.81
N ASP A 366 -30.14 21.74 18.80
CA ASP A 366 -31.25 22.18 19.64
C ASP A 366 -32.18 20.99 19.94
N ASP A 367 -33.35 21.25 20.54
CA ASP A 367 -34.23 20.23 21.09
C ASP A 367 -34.73 19.21 20.04
N ASP A 368 -34.86 19.62 18.77
CA ASP A 368 -35.41 18.77 17.69
C ASP A 368 -34.46 18.63 16.48
N THR A 369 -33.25 19.21 16.54
CA THR A 369 -32.30 19.24 15.42
C THR A 369 -30.96 18.62 15.78
N TYR A 370 -30.56 17.64 14.97
CA TYR A 370 -29.30 16.92 15.10
C TYR A 370 -28.43 17.14 13.88
N GLU A 371 -27.14 17.32 14.12
CA GLU A 371 -26.11 17.25 13.08
C GLU A 371 -25.50 15.86 13.10
N VAL A 372 -25.67 15.11 12.01
CA VAL A 372 -25.09 13.77 11.88
C VAL A 372 -23.97 13.77 10.86
N GLU A 373 -22.77 13.42 11.32
CA GLU A 373 -21.64 13.14 10.46
C GLU A 373 -21.62 11.66 10.04
N SER A 374 -21.58 11.45 8.73
CA SER A 374 -21.40 10.13 8.11
C SER A 374 -20.21 10.10 7.17
N THR A 375 -19.65 8.91 6.95
CA THR A 375 -18.63 8.69 5.90
C THR A 375 -19.30 8.66 4.54
N LYS A 376 -18.70 9.31 3.52
CA LYS A 376 -19.23 9.20 2.15
C LYS A 376 -19.12 7.76 1.61
N LYS A 377 -20.20 7.27 0.99
CA LYS A 377 -20.24 5.95 0.31
C LYS A 377 -19.29 5.87 -0.89
N LYS A 378 -19.03 7.00 -1.55
CA LYS A 378 -18.10 7.17 -2.69
C LYS A 378 -17.35 8.51 -2.54
N ILE A 379 -16.06 8.54 -2.88
CA ILE A 379 -15.14 9.68 -2.75
C ILE A 379 -14.37 9.87 -4.05
#